data_AF-A0A933ND43-F1
#
_entry.id   AF-A0A933ND43-F1
#
_cell.length_a   1.000
_cell.length_b   1.000
_cell.length_c   1.000
_cell.angle_alpha   90.00
_cell.angle_beta   90.00
_cell.angle_gamma   90.00
#
_symmetry.space_group_name_H-M   'P 1'
#
loop_
_entity.id
_entity.type
_entity.pdbx_description
1 polymer ?
#
loop_
_entity_poly.entity_id
_entity_poly.type
_entity_poly.pdbx_seq_one_letter_code
_entity_poly.pdbx_strand_id
1 'polypeptide(L)'
;MPQTGRPSALSRLAERIERALHGLGAATSIEDVESAAIFVHECMSRRGRIFHSVEHAIVVSNSSDPAQAIAGIFHDIVYWQVDGGIVDKVAELVGPAIEIDGEEVRVAKTAPDSSSDLALVMEIFGFTPGQELGVYGGRNEFLSALVALRVTGRDLSIKAKARIATAVEATFPFRKSDANGSPLERLHTRLTRASEILGLGMTADEIFAATVAGQEISHRDLSSFGQRDPGRFLDNTWQLIPETTFALRTRAYYTCNEYRAALDRMERFLSNLDPELVFMRFRGQPSDEIWTERTEAARNNIAVGARYLRAKLVAAYTVEAFAVASGGDAPVSLFMGDLPDGTPLLHLEDFLPQNPPVVSKDRDPVVERLLVDGRTKDTDFDLKHAPLAAYIYRGLGSQLTDQFLATVRQSISAEDRLRALPAEIRTVVAEAVQKLAPTRAKRIGEVIQRLERN
;
A
#
# COMPACT_ATOMS: atom_id res chain seq x y z
N MET A 1 9.63 -36.54 -18.10
CA MET A 1 10.13 -35.16 -18.33
C MET A 1 10.41 -34.56 -16.96
N PRO A 2 11.59 -34.00 -16.70
CA PRO A 2 11.84 -33.33 -15.43
C PRO A 2 10.87 -32.15 -15.32
N GLN A 3 10.10 -32.09 -14.22
CA GLN A 3 9.28 -30.92 -13.91
C GLN A 3 10.23 -29.75 -13.70
N THR A 4 10.29 -28.82 -14.65
CA THR A 4 11.00 -27.56 -14.46
C THR A 4 10.19 -26.72 -13.47
N GLY A 5 10.45 -26.93 -12.18
CA GLY A 5 9.88 -26.11 -11.11
C GLY A 5 10.31 -24.65 -11.26
N ARG A 6 9.44 -23.72 -10.85
CA ARG A 6 9.78 -22.30 -10.79
C ARG A 6 10.95 -22.12 -9.81
N PRO A 7 12.05 -21.43 -10.19
CA PRO A 7 13.16 -21.17 -9.28
C PRO A 7 12.70 -20.44 -8.02
N SER A 8 13.42 -20.64 -6.91
CA SER A 8 13.13 -19.99 -5.64
C SER A 8 13.21 -18.46 -5.77
N ALA A 9 12.52 -17.74 -4.87
CA ALA A 9 12.57 -16.27 -4.83
C ALA A 9 14.02 -15.77 -4.65
N LEU A 10 14.80 -16.41 -3.78
CA LEU A 10 16.21 -16.09 -3.56
C LEU A 10 17.05 -16.28 -4.83
N SER A 11 16.88 -17.41 -5.54
CA SER A 11 17.60 -17.67 -6.79
C SER A 11 17.27 -16.63 -7.87
N ARG A 12 15.99 -16.24 -7.96
CA ARG A 12 15.54 -15.19 -8.90
C ARG A 12 16.11 -13.81 -8.54
N LEU A 13 16.23 -13.50 -7.25
CA LEU A 13 16.89 -12.26 -6.79
C LEU A 13 18.37 -12.28 -7.21
N ALA A 14 19.11 -13.34 -6.88
CA ALA A 14 20.52 -13.48 -7.21
C ALA A 14 20.76 -13.33 -8.73
N GLU A 15 20.02 -14.08 -9.55
CA GLU A 15 20.12 -14.02 -11.02
C GLU A 15 19.82 -12.61 -11.57
N ARG A 16 18.94 -11.86 -10.91
CA ARG A 16 18.60 -10.50 -11.34
C ARG A 16 19.64 -9.47 -10.90
N ILE A 17 20.14 -9.59 -9.67
CA ILE A 17 21.22 -8.76 -9.15
C ILE A 17 22.48 -8.95 -9.99
N GLU A 18 22.89 -10.21 -10.23
CA GLU A 18 24.06 -10.55 -11.05
C GLU A 18 24.01 -9.88 -12.42
N ARG A 19 22.92 -10.10 -13.18
CA ARG A 19 22.76 -9.52 -14.52
C ARG A 19 22.78 -8.00 -14.49
N ALA A 20 22.16 -7.39 -13.48
CA ALA A 20 22.11 -5.96 -13.35
C ALA A 20 23.50 -5.38 -13.02
N LEU A 21 24.23 -5.97 -12.08
CA LEU A 21 25.58 -5.51 -11.72
C LEU A 21 26.55 -5.69 -12.90
N HIS A 22 26.50 -6.84 -13.59
CA HIS A 22 27.26 -7.04 -14.81
C HIS A 22 26.89 -6.02 -15.91
N GLY A 23 25.60 -5.75 -16.10
CA GLY A 23 25.11 -4.75 -17.05
C GLY A 23 25.51 -3.31 -16.70
N LEU A 24 25.83 -3.03 -15.44
CA LEU A 24 26.40 -1.76 -14.97
C LEU A 24 27.93 -1.74 -15.00
N GLY A 25 28.58 -2.82 -15.43
CA GLY A 25 30.03 -2.95 -15.53
C GLY A 25 30.74 -3.26 -14.22
N ALA A 26 30.03 -3.71 -13.18
CA ALA A 26 30.66 -4.11 -11.92
C ALA A 26 31.35 -5.48 -12.06
N ALA A 27 32.55 -5.60 -11.52
CA ALA A 27 33.21 -6.88 -11.32
C ALA A 27 32.69 -7.48 -10.00
N THR A 28 31.74 -8.41 -10.07
CA THR A 28 31.11 -8.99 -8.88
C THR A 28 31.44 -10.47 -8.75
N SER A 29 31.73 -10.91 -7.53
CA SER A 29 31.85 -12.32 -7.24
C SER A 29 30.47 -12.94 -7.00
N ILE A 30 30.37 -14.27 -7.10
CA ILE A 30 29.12 -14.99 -6.80
C ILE A 30 28.74 -14.76 -5.33
N GLU A 31 29.72 -14.73 -4.43
CA GLU A 31 29.52 -14.49 -2.99
C GLU A 31 28.92 -13.11 -2.72
N ASP A 32 29.33 -12.08 -3.46
CA ASP A 32 28.76 -10.72 -3.33
C ASP A 32 27.29 -10.70 -3.80
N VAL A 33 26.99 -11.35 -4.92
CA VAL A 33 25.63 -11.46 -5.46
C VAL A 33 24.72 -12.23 -4.49
N GLU A 34 25.18 -13.36 -3.98
CA GLU A 34 24.43 -14.17 -3.01
C GLU A 34 24.20 -13.40 -1.72
N SER A 35 25.22 -12.72 -1.20
CA SER A 35 25.12 -11.90 0.00
C SER A 35 24.09 -10.78 -0.17
N ALA A 36 24.09 -10.10 -1.32
CA ALA A 36 23.09 -9.08 -1.64
C ALA A 36 21.67 -9.67 -1.76
N ALA A 37 21.52 -10.82 -2.42
CA ALA A 37 20.22 -11.47 -2.56
C ALA A 37 19.65 -11.95 -1.21
N ILE A 38 20.49 -12.52 -0.35
CA ILE A 38 20.13 -12.93 1.02
C ILE A 38 19.70 -11.71 1.83
N PHE A 39 20.47 -10.62 1.77
CA PHE A 39 20.15 -9.38 2.46
C PHE A 39 18.77 -8.83 2.05
N VAL A 40 18.50 -8.77 0.74
CA VAL A 40 17.20 -8.33 0.23
C VAL A 40 16.09 -9.25 0.72
N HIS A 41 16.28 -10.56 0.60
CA HIS A 41 15.30 -11.55 1.02
C HIS A 41 14.96 -11.41 2.51
N GLU A 42 15.96 -11.32 3.39
CA GLU A 42 15.74 -11.17 4.84
C GLU A 42 14.95 -9.90 5.20
N CYS A 43 15.29 -8.76 4.56
CA CYS A 43 14.60 -7.50 4.82
C CYS A 43 13.14 -7.51 4.32
N MET A 44 12.89 -8.11 3.15
CA MET A 44 11.58 -8.08 2.49
C MET A 44 10.69 -9.29 2.78
N SER A 45 11.19 -10.30 3.49
CA SER A 45 10.39 -11.46 3.95
C SER A 45 9.93 -11.34 5.40
N ARG A 46 10.06 -10.17 6.04
CA ARG A 46 9.55 -9.96 7.39
C ARG A 46 8.03 -10.09 7.42
N ARG A 47 7.48 -10.54 8.56
CA ARG A 47 6.03 -10.75 8.77
C ARG A 47 5.16 -9.53 8.40
N GLY A 48 5.75 -8.33 8.42
CA GLY A 48 5.11 -7.07 8.00
C GLY A 48 4.83 -6.92 6.52
N ARG A 49 5.68 -7.52 5.68
CA ARG A 49 5.78 -7.26 4.25
C ARG A 49 4.83 -8.16 3.46
N ILE A 50 3.57 -7.74 3.37
CA ILE A 50 2.51 -8.50 2.69
C ILE A 50 2.42 -8.03 1.23
N PHE A 51 2.37 -6.71 1.01
CA PHE A 51 2.41 -6.11 -0.31
C PHE A 51 3.85 -5.84 -0.74
N HIS A 52 4.60 -5.02 0.02
CA HIS A 52 5.99 -4.64 -0.30
C HIS A 52 6.97 -5.76 0.09
N SER A 53 6.87 -6.88 -0.64
CA SER A 53 7.55 -8.15 -0.44
C SER A 53 8.63 -8.43 -1.50
N VAL A 54 9.36 -9.54 -1.36
CA VAL A 54 10.32 -10.01 -2.38
C VAL A 54 9.68 -10.17 -3.77
N GLU A 55 8.46 -10.72 -3.84
CA GLU A 55 7.78 -10.90 -5.13
C GLU A 55 7.43 -9.55 -5.76
N HIS A 56 7.00 -8.58 -4.96
CA HIS A 56 6.77 -7.21 -5.43
C HIS A 56 8.06 -6.58 -5.98
N ALA A 57 9.17 -6.67 -5.24
CA ALA A 57 10.47 -6.17 -5.71
C ALA A 57 10.91 -6.79 -7.04
N ILE A 58 10.62 -8.09 -7.24
CA ILE A 58 10.88 -8.76 -8.52
C ILE A 58 9.90 -8.32 -9.62
N VAL A 59 8.66 -7.97 -9.31
CA VAL A 59 7.75 -7.40 -10.33
C VAL A 59 8.18 -5.98 -10.73
N VAL A 60 8.62 -5.17 -9.76
CA VAL A 60 9.02 -3.76 -9.95
C VAL A 60 10.43 -3.61 -10.49
N SER A 61 11.28 -4.63 -10.43
CA SER A 61 12.55 -4.56 -11.17
C SER A 61 12.31 -4.79 -12.67
N ASN A 62 13.00 -4.05 -13.53
CA ASN A 62 13.00 -4.25 -14.98
C ASN A 62 14.32 -4.89 -15.38
N SER A 63 14.30 -5.98 -16.12
CA SER A 63 15.54 -6.69 -16.52
C SER A 63 16.23 -6.06 -17.73
N SER A 64 15.57 -5.16 -18.47
CA SER A 64 16.18 -4.51 -19.64
C SER A 64 17.02 -3.27 -19.31
N ASP A 65 16.79 -2.62 -18.16
CA ASP A 65 17.64 -1.53 -17.65
C ASP A 65 18.29 -1.97 -16.34
N PRO A 66 19.62 -2.19 -16.33
CA PRO A 66 20.35 -2.61 -15.14
C PRO A 66 20.19 -1.69 -13.91
N ALA A 67 20.09 -0.37 -14.09
CA ALA A 67 19.91 0.54 -12.97
C ALA A 67 18.49 0.44 -12.40
N GLN A 68 17.47 0.32 -13.26
CA GLN A 68 16.09 0.08 -12.83
C GLN A 68 15.92 -1.30 -12.19
N ALA A 69 16.72 -2.29 -12.60
CA ALA A 69 16.72 -3.61 -11.98
C ALA A 69 17.15 -3.53 -10.51
N ILE A 70 18.28 -2.88 -10.22
CA ILE A 70 18.76 -2.68 -8.84
C ILE A 70 17.77 -1.78 -8.07
N ALA A 71 17.35 -0.65 -8.64
CA ALA A 71 16.42 0.24 -7.98
C ALA A 71 15.11 -0.47 -7.59
N GLY A 72 14.53 -1.27 -8.47
CA GLY A 72 13.29 -2.00 -8.17
C GLY A 72 13.45 -3.07 -7.11
N ILE A 73 14.63 -3.70 -7.03
CA ILE A 73 14.94 -4.67 -5.97
C ILE A 73 15.05 -3.98 -4.60
N PHE A 74 15.59 -2.76 -4.55
CA PHE A 74 15.94 -2.10 -3.30
C PHE A 74 15.00 -0.98 -2.85
N HIS A 75 14.10 -0.46 -3.69
CA HIS A 75 13.35 0.78 -3.39
C HIS A 75 12.56 0.75 -2.07
N ASP A 76 12.04 -0.42 -1.68
CA ASP A 76 11.33 -0.64 -0.40
C ASP A 76 12.11 -1.47 0.62
N ILE A 77 13.43 -1.59 0.48
CA ILE A 77 14.25 -2.34 1.42
C ILE A 77 14.13 -1.79 2.85
N VAL A 78 13.98 -0.46 2.99
CA VAL A 78 13.66 0.21 4.25
C VAL A 78 12.19 0.60 4.27
N TYR A 79 11.42 0.10 5.24
CA TYR A 79 10.03 0.50 5.43
C TYR A 79 9.71 0.70 6.92
N TRP A 80 10.15 1.85 7.43
CA TRP A 80 10.22 2.14 8.85
C TRP A 80 8.91 1.88 9.61
N GLN A 81 7.78 2.32 9.06
CA GLN A 81 6.47 2.28 9.69
C GLN A 81 5.93 0.85 9.81
N VAL A 82 6.23 0.01 8.82
CA VAL A 82 5.76 -1.39 8.77
C VAL A 82 6.65 -2.28 9.62
N ASP A 83 7.96 -2.04 9.56
CA ASP A 83 8.99 -2.83 10.22
C ASP A 83 9.24 -2.45 11.69
N GLY A 84 8.66 -1.32 12.14
CA GLY A 84 8.82 -0.80 13.50
C GLY A 84 10.19 -0.17 13.76
N GLY A 85 10.82 0.40 12.72
CA GLY A 85 12.18 0.93 12.75
C GLY A 85 13.06 0.37 11.63
N ILE A 86 14.37 0.56 11.76
CA ILE A 86 15.39 -0.09 10.92
C ILE A 86 15.81 -1.43 11.51
N VAL A 87 16.02 -2.41 10.65
CA VAL A 87 16.60 -3.71 11.00
C VAL A 87 18.10 -3.57 11.25
N ASP A 88 18.68 -4.37 12.15
CA ASP A 88 20.09 -4.25 12.56
C ASP A 88 21.07 -4.21 11.38
N LYS A 89 20.92 -5.11 10.40
CA LYS A 89 21.76 -5.12 9.18
C LYS A 89 21.61 -3.85 8.34
N VAL A 90 20.43 -3.24 8.31
CA VAL A 90 20.22 -1.93 7.66
C VAL A 90 20.86 -0.84 8.51
N ALA A 91 20.76 -0.90 9.83
CA ALA A 91 21.33 0.07 10.75
C ALA A 91 22.87 0.11 10.67
N GLU A 92 23.53 -1.02 10.48
CA GLU A 92 24.98 -1.08 10.19
C GLU A 92 25.32 -0.30 8.92
N LEU A 93 24.47 -0.41 7.90
CA LEU A 93 24.68 0.28 6.63
C LEU A 93 24.39 1.76 6.76
N VAL A 94 23.28 2.20 7.35
CA VAL A 94 22.81 3.60 7.30
C VAL A 94 23.08 4.41 8.58
N GLY A 95 23.42 3.77 9.69
CA GLY A 95 23.59 4.40 11.01
C GLY A 95 24.48 5.63 11.01
N PRO A 96 25.67 5.60 10.38
CA PRO A 96 26.53 6.80 10.30
C PRO A 96 25.93 7.97 9.50
N ALA A 97 24.89 7.72 8.71
CA ALA A 97 24.25 8.74 7.86
C ALA A 97 23.03 9.41 8.51
N ILE A 98 22.57 8.90 9.66
CA ILE A 98 21.36 9.40 10.33
C ILE A 98 21.55 9.56 11.84
N GLU A 99 20.78 10.47 12.41
CA GLU A 99 20.59 10.64 13.85
C GLU A 99 19.15 10.24 14.19
N ILE A 100 18.96 9.40 15.21
CA ILE A 100 17.65 8.95 15.68
C ILE A 100 17.47 9.45 17.11
N ASP A 101 16.42 10.24 17.34
CA ASP A 101 16.01 10.72 18.67
C ASP A 101 14.51 10.45 18.87
N GLY A 102 14.19 9.39 19.62
CA GLY A 102 12.83 8.89 19.73
C GLY A 102 12.26 8.46 18.37
N GLU A 103 11.19 9.13 17.92
CA GLU A 103 10.58 8.91 16.60
C GLU A 103 11.15 9.82 15.50
N GLU A 104 11.94 10.83 15.87
CA GLU A 104 12.53 11.77 14.93
C GLU A 104 13.78 11.16 14.31
N VAL A 105 13.83 11.16 12.98
CA VAL A 105 14.98 10.69 12.20
C VAL A 105 15.51 11.87 11.41
N ARG A 106 16.81 12.15 11.52
CA ARG A 106 17.48 13.25 10.80
C ARG A 106 18.65 12.73 9.99
N VAL A 107 18.98 13.41 8.91
CA VAL A 107 20.29 13.23 8.27
C VAL A 107 21.37 13.68 9.24
N ALA A 108 22.51 12.98 9.27
CA ALA A 108 23.65 13.36 10.10
C ALA A 108 24.02 14.84 9.89
N LYS A 109 24.33 15.55 10.99
CA LYS A 109 24.67 16.98 10.94
C LYS A 109 26.01 17.27 10.28
N THR A 110 26.94 16.33 10.34
CA THR A 110 28.26 16.46 9.70
C THR A 110 28.11 16.31 8.19
N ALA A 111 28.61 17.28 7.45
CA ALA A 111 28.61 17.21 5.99
C ALA A 111 29.39 15.97 5.51
N PRO A 112 28.83 15.17 4.58
CA PRO A 112 29.53 14.02 4.04
C PRO A 112 30.71 14.42 3.17
N ASP A 113 31.68 13.52 3.05
CA ASP A 113 32.69 13.61 1.99
C ASP A 113 32.01 13.58 0.61
N SER A 114 32.43 14.42 -0.32
CA SER A 114 31.84 14.53 -1.66
C SER A 114 31.96 13.23 -2.46
N SER A 115 32.94 12.39 -2.16
CA SER A 115 33.07 11.06 -2.79
C SER A 115 32.20 9.97 -2.16
N SER A 116 31.45 10.28 -1.10
CA SER A 116 30.65 9.28 -0.39
C SER A 116 29.29 9.02 -1.05
N ASP A 117 28.75 7.81 -0.87
CA ASP A 117 27.39 7.47 -1.31
C ASP A 117 26.34 8.39 -0.65
N LEU A 118 26.60 8.86 0.57
CA LEU A 118 25.70 9.77 1.28
C LEU A 118 25.61 11.13 0.57
N ALA A 119 26.74 11.71 0.15
CA ALA A 119 26.73 12.97 -0.60
C ALA A 119 25.93 12.85 -1.91
N LEU A 120 26.12 11.76 -2.65
CA LEU A 120 25.38 11.50 -3.88
C LEU A 120 23.87 11.38 -3.65
N VAL A 121 23.45 10.56 -2.68
CA VAL A 121 22.02 10.36 -2.39
C VAL A 121 21.40 11.66 -1.86
N MET A 122 22.10 12.42 -1.01
CA MET A 122 21.62 13.72 -0.53
C MET A 122 21.40 14.72 -1.65
N GLU A 123 22.33 14.84 -2.60
CA GLU A 123 22.16 15.74 -3.75
C GLU A 123 20.98 15.32 -4.62
N ILE A 124 20.83 14.01 -4.92
CA ILE A 124 19.71 13.50 -5.74
C ILE A 124 18.36 13.69 -5.05
N PHE A 125 18.28 13.44 -3.74
CA PHE A 125 17.05 13.59 -2.94
C PHE A 125 16.80 15.03 -2.50
N GLY A 126 17.78 15.93 -2.67
CA GLY A 126 17.70 17.33 -2.23
C GLY A 126 17.63 17.48 -0.72
N PHE A 127 18.28 16.58 0.03
CA PHE A 127 18.37 16.66 1.47
C PHE A 127 19.67 17.33 1.92
N THR A 128 19.61 17.92 3.11
CA THR A 128 20.75 18.65 3.71
C THR A 128 21.14 18.06 5.07
N PRO A 129 22.39 18.27 5.52
CA PRO A 129 22.82 17.77 6.83
C PRO A 129 21.93 18.31 7.95
N GLY A 130 21.55 17.45 8.90
CA GLY A 130 20.65 17.81 10.01
C GLY A 130 19.17 17.92 9.65
N GLN A 131 18.78 17.76 8.38
CA GLN A 131 17.39 17.81 7.95
C GLN A 131 16.58 16.63 8.52
N GLU A 132 15.37 16.91 8.98
CA GLU A 132 14.41 15.88 9.40
C GLU A 132 13.87 15.08 8.22
N LEU A 133 13.90 13.76 8.36
CA LEU A 133 13.38 12.78 7.42
C LEU A 133 11.95 12.42 7.84
N GLY A 134 10.99 13.20 7.35
CA GLY A 134 9.57 12.99 7.63
C GLY A 134 9.05 11.65 7.09
N VAL A 135 8.05 11.09 7.78
CA VAL A 135 7.34 9.86 7.41
C VAL A 135 6.81 9.91 5.97
N TYR A 136 6.32 11.08 5.55
CA TYR A 136 5.80 11.36 4.20
C TYR A 136 6.77 12.21 3.37
N GLY A 137 8.02 12.34 3.82
CA GLY A 137 9.04 13.20 3.23
C GLY A 137 10.07 12.46 2.38
N GLY A 138 9.86 11.18 2.07
CA GLY A 138 10.80 10.35 1.30
C GLY A 138 11.86 9.63 2.15
N ARG A 139 11.60 9.48 3.46
CA ARG A 139 12.54 8.80 4.38
C ARG A 139 12.88 7.38 3.94
N ASN A 140 11.87 6.60 3.54
CA ASN A 140 12.07 5.19 3.21
C ASN A 140 12.91 5.07 1.94
N GLU A 141 12.55 5.80 0.89
CA GLU A 141 13.22 5.81 -0.42
C GLU A 141 14.67 6.32 -0.29
N PHE A 142 14.91 7.36 0.51
CA PHE A 142 16.26 7.87 0.77
C PHE A 142 17.15 6.83 1.41
N LEU A 143 16.67 6.17 2.47
CA LEU A 143 17.42 5.14 3.17
C LEU A 143 17.60 3.90 2.28
N SER A 144 16.57 3.53 1.53
CA SER A 144 16.61 2.44 0.56
C SER A 144 17.64 2.67 -0.55
N ALA A 145 17.73 3.89 -1.10
CA ALA A 145 18.74 4.25 -2.08
C ALA A 145 20.15 4.13 -1.49
N LEU A 146 20.36 4.61 -0.26
CA LEU A 146 21.65 4.51 0.41
C LEU A 146 22.05 3.06 0.70
N VAL A 147 21.10 2.22 1.12
CA VAL A 147 21.31 0.77 1.28
C VAL A 147 21.66 0.13 -0.06
N ALA A 148 20.94 0.45 -1.14
CA ALA A 148 21.24 -0.08 -2.47
C ALA A 148 22.69 0.20 -2.88
N LEU A 149 23.15 1.44 -2.72
CA LEU A 149 24.52 1.83 -3.05
C LEU A 149 25.57 1.15 -2.15
N ARG A 150 25.30 1.00 -0.85
CA ARG A 150 26.25 0.39 0.08
C ARG A 150 26.35 -1.13 -0.07
N VAL A 151 25.26 -1.79 -0.47
CA VAL A 151 25.22 -3.24 -0.73
C VAL A 151 25.81 -3.58 -2.09
N THR A 152 25.54 -2.77 -3.13
CA THR A 152 25.91 -3.11 -4.52
C THR A 152 27.11 -2.34 -5.07
N GLY A 153 27.51 -1.25 -4.41
CA GLY A 153 28.28 -0.17 -5.05
C GLY A 153 29.77 -0.15 -4.80
N ARG A 154 30.41 -1.23 -4.34
CA ARG A 154 31.88 -1.24 -4.20
C ARG A 154 32.59 -1.05 -5.54
N ASP A 155 32.09 -1.68 -6.60
CA ASP A 155 32.70 -1.67 -7.94
C ASP A 155 31.91 -0.87 -8.98
N LEU A 156 30.84 -0.19 -8.57
CA LEU A 156 30.04 0.63 -9.47
C LEU A 156 30.64 2.02 -9.67
N SER A 157 30.69 2.45 -10.93
CA SER A 157 30.98 3.85 -11.26
C SER A 157 29.99 4.79 -10.58
N ILE A 158 30.43 6.01 -10.25
CA ILE A 158 29.56 7.00 -9.62
C ILE A 158 28.36 7.37 -10.51
N LYS A 159 28.51 7.29 -11.85
CA LYS A 159 27.42 7.42 -12.82
C LYS A 159 26.37 6.32 -12.67
N ALA A 160 26.79 5.06 -12.51
CA ALA A 160 25.87 3.95 -12.28
C ALA A 160 25.11 4.11 -10.95
N LYS A 161 25.82 4.50 -9.89
CA LYS A 161 25.20 4.81 -8.59
C LYS A 161 24.17 5.92 -8.68
N ALA A 162 24.47 6.99 -9.42
CA ALA A 162 23.56 8.11 -9.61
C ALA A 162 22.27 7.68 -10.34
N ARG A 163 22.38 6.81 -11.35
CA ARG A 163 21.21 6.24 -12.03
C ARG A 163 20.33 5.40 -11.10
N ILE A 164 20.94 4.57 -10.25
CA ILE A 164 20.20 3.77 -9.25
C ILE A 164 19.47 4.70 -8.26
N ALA A 165 20.17 5.66 -7.68
CA ALA A 165 19.59 6.58 -6.70
C ALA A 165 18.49 7.46 -7.32
N THR A 166 18.66 7.91 -8.57
CA THR A 166 17.62 8.63 -9.32
C THR A 166 16.37 7.78 -9.52
N ALA A 167 16.55 6.50 -9.87
CA ALA A 167 15.45 5.58 -10.08
C ALA A 167 14.69 5.27 -8.78
N VAL A 168 15.39 5.11 -7.65
CA VAL A 168 14.74 4.95 -6.33
C VAL A 168 14.05 6.24 -5.88
N GLU A 169 14.64 7.41 -6.09
CA GLU A 169 13.99 8.70 -5.74
C GLU A 169 12.65 8.86 -6.46
N ALA A 170 12.60 8.46 -7.73
CA ALA A 170 11.40 8.55 -8.54
C ALA A 170 10.26 7.65 -8.05
N THR A 171 10.51 6.61 -7.25
CA THR A 171 9.44 5.76 -6.70
C THR A 171 8.66 6.43 -5.57
N PHE A 172 9.15 7.55 -5.01
CA PHE A 172 8.43 8.30 -3.98
C PHE A 172 7.09 8.84 -4.54
N PRO A 173 5.93 8.27 -4.15
CA PRO A 173 4.69 8.43 -4.91
C PRO A 173 3.91 9.69 -4.53
N PHE A 174 2.95 10.05 -5.39
CA PHE A 174 1.89 11.05 -5.16
C PHE A 174 2.36 12.47 -4.80
N ARG A 175 3.56 12.84 -5.24
CA ARG A 175 4.14 14.17 -4.97
C ARG A 175 3.55 15.23 -5.89
N LYS A 176 3.16 16.36 -5.30
CA LYS A 176 2.67 17.52 -6.04
C LYS A 176 3.81 18.31 -6.68
N SER A 177 3.46 19.04 -7.74
CA SER A 177 4.30 20.12 -8.26
C SER A 177 4.35 21.27 -7.26
N ASP A 178 5.47 21.99 -7.25
CA ASP A 178 5.66 23.19 -6.44
C ASP A 178 6.26 24.31 -7.32
N ALA A 179 6.75 25.39 -6.68
CA ALA A 179 7.38 26.51 -7.38
C ALA A 179 8.61 26.10 -8.21
N ASN A 180 9.23 24.95 -7.92
CA ASN A 180 10.39 24.43 -8.63
C ASN A 180 10.03 23.39 -9.70
N GLY A 181 8.74 23.19 -9.98
CA GLY A 181 8.25 22.30 -11.04
C GLY A 181 7.66 20.99 -10.52
N SER A 182 7.51 20.03 -11.44
CA SER A 182 7.04 18.69 -11.10
C SER A 182 8.12 17.89 -10.36
N PRO A 183 7.78 16.79 -9.66
CA PRO A 183 8.76 15.94 -8.99
C PRO A 183 9.91 15.49 -9.90
N LEU A 184 9.60 15.13 -11.16
CA LEU A 184 10.61 14.70 -12.13
C LEU A 184 11.45 15.86 -12.68
N GLU A 185 10.91 17.08 -12.80
CA GLU A 185 11.74 18.26 -13.15
C GLU A 185 12.70 18.62 -12.02
N ARG A 186 12.26 18.52 -10.76
CA ARG A 186 13.14 18.72 -9.60
C ARG A 186 14.21 17.63 -9.53
N LEU A 187 13.84 16.37 -9.75
CA LEU A 187 14.79 15.26 -9.83
C LEU A 187 15.82 15.46 -10.94
N HIS A 188 15.38 15.82 -12.14
CA HIS A 188 16.28 16.13 -13.26
C HIS A 188 17.26 17.24 -12.90
N THR A 189 16.76 18.34 -12.32
CA THR A 189 17.59 19.49 -11.89
C THR A 189 18.63 19.08 -10.86
N ARG A 190 18.24 18.28 -9.86
CA ARG A 190 19.13 17.76 -8.84
C ARG A 190 20.18 16.81 -9.42
N LEU A 191 19.81 15.94 -10.36
CA LEU A 191 20.75 15.06 -11.05
C LEU A 191 21.74 15.85 -11.92
N THR A 192 21.29 16.92 -12.61
CA THR A 192 22.19 17.83 -13.34
C THR A 192 23.21 18.46 -12.39
N ARG A 193 22.74 19.04 -11.29
CA ARG A 193 23.61 19.63 -10.27
C ARG A 193 24.57 18.61 -9.65
N ALA A 194 24.10 17.41 -9.33
CA ALA A 194 24.94 16.33 -8.82
C ALA A 194 26.03 15.95 -9.85
N SER A 195 25.70 15.92 -11.14
CA SER A 195 26.66 15.67 -12.23
C SER A 195 27.82 16.67 -12.23
N GLU A 196 27.49 17.95 -12.04
CA GLU A 196 28.45 19.05 -12.02
C GLU A 196 29.31 19.03 -10.75
N ILE A 197 28.70 18.96 -9.57
CA ILE A 197 29.40 19.14 -8.28
C ILE A 197 30.19 17.89 -7.88
N LEU A 198 29.66 16.70 -8.18
CA LEU A 198 30.29 15.43 -7.82
C LEU A 198 31.12 14.82 -8.96
N GLY A 199 31.21 15.51 -10.10
CA GLY A 199 32.00 15.07 -11.24
C GLY A 199 31.53 13.74 -11.85
N LEU A 200 30.21 13.54 -11.97
CA LEU A 200 29.65 12.28 -12.50
C LEU A 200 29.95 12.06 -13.99
N GLY A 201 30.26 13.14 -14.71
CA GLY A 201 30.54 13.11 -16.14
C GLY A 201 29.33 12.66 -16.97
N MET A 202 28.11 12.98 -16.52
CA MET A 202 26.89 12.68 -17.27
C MET A 202 26.59 13.78 -18.29
N THR A 203 26.29 13.40 -19.53
CA THR A 203 25.80 14.32 -20.56
C THR A 203 24.34 14.70 -20.30
N ALA A 204 23.86 15.75 -20.95
CA ALA A 204 22.45 16.14 -20.88
C ALA A 204 21.50 15.00 -21.31
N ASP A 205 21.88 14.24 -22.35
CA ASP A 205 21.10 13.10 -22.83
C ASP A 205 21.09 11.94 -21.81
N GLU A 206 22.22 11.68 -21.14
CA GLU A 206 22.30 10.66 -20.08
C GLU A 206 21.46 11.04 -18.85
N ILE A 207 21.45 12.33 -18.46
CA ILE A 207 20.61 12.84 -17.36
C ILE A 207 19.13 12.73 -17.72
N PHE A 208 18.77 13.12 -18.94
CA PHE A 208 17.41 12.98 -19.45
C PHE A 208 16.96 11.52 -19.43
N ALA A 209 17.78 10.62 -19.99
CA ALA A 209 17.50 9.19 -20.02
C ALA A 209 17.39 8.58 -18.62
N ALA A 210 18.24 8.97 -17.67
CA ALA A 210 18.16 8.53 -16.28
C ALA A 210 16.87 8.99 -15.58
N THR A 211 16.40 10.21 -15.88
CA THR A 211 15.14 10.74 -15.35
C THR A 211 13.94 9.98 -15.92
N VAL A 212 13.93 9.71 -17.23
CA VAL A 212 12.89 8.90 -17.89
C VAL A 212 12.89 7.47 -17.33
N ALA A 213 14.07 6.85 -17.16
CA ALA A 213 14.17 5.54 -16.54
C ALA A 213 13.61 5.52 -15.10
N GLY A 214 13.81 6.59 -14.32
CA GLY A 214 13.20 6.77 -13.01
C GLY A 214 11.68 6.87 -13.07
N GLN A 215 11.14 7.61 -14.05
CA GLN A 215 9.70 7.67 -14.27
C GLN A 215 9.11 6.27 -14.56
N GLU A 216 9.73 5.51 -15.47
CA GLU A 216 9.27 4.19 -15.88
C GLU A 216 9.19 3.21 -14.71
N ILE A 217 10.13 3.26 -13.77
CA ILE A 217 10.07 2.40 -12.59
C ILE A 217 8.93 2.81 -11.64
N SER A 218 8.70 4.11 -11.43
CA SER A 218 7.57 4.57 -10.61
C SER A 218 6.22 4.11 -11.21
N HIS A 219 6.11 4.07 -12.53
CA HIS A 219 4.89 3.58 -13.20
C HIS A 219 4.70 2.08 -13.02
N ARG A 220 5.79 1.31 -12.93
CA ARG A 220 5.73 -0.13 -12.71
C ARG A 220 5.38 -0.46 -11.27
N ASP A 221 5.93 0.28 -10.31
CA ASP A 221 5.55 0.23 -8.90
C ASP A 221 4.06 0.51 -8.70
N LEU A 222 3.56 1.59 -9.31
CA LEU A 222 2.15 1.99 -9.23
C LEU A 222 1.24 1.35 -10.29
N SER A 223 1.70 0.31 -10.98
CA SER A 223 0.99 -0.28 -12.13
C SER A 223 -0.39 -0.88 -11.78
N SER A 224 -0.63 -1.16 -10.50
CA SER A 224 -1.92 -1.64 -9.99
C SER A 224 -3.06 -0.65 -10.20
N PHE A 225 -2.76 0.66 -10.18
CA PHE A 225 -3.74 1.71 -10.43
C PHE A 225 -4.20 1.72 -11.89
N GLY A 226 -3.37 1.26 -12.82
CA GLY A 226 -3.69 1.20 -14.27
C GLY A 226 -4.41 -0.07 -14.71
N GLN A 227 -4.86 -0.93 -13.80
CA GLN A 227 -5.51 -2.20 -14.14
C GLN A 227 -6.87 -1.96 -14.80
N ARG A 228 -7.20 -2.75 -15.84
CA ARG A 228 -8.52 -2.66 -16.49
C ARG A 228 -9.65 -3.22 -15.63
N ASP A 229 -9.35 -4.24 -14.83
CA ASP A 229 -10.30 -4.82 -13.88
C ASP A 229 -10.09 -4.23 -12.48
N PRO A 230 -11.08 -3.50 -11.93
CA PRO A 230 -11.00 -2.99 -10.56
C PRO A 230 -10.76 -4.06 -9.49
N GLY A 231 -11.15 -5.32 -9.74
CA GLY A 231 -10.86 -6.43 -8.82
C GLY A 231 -9.36 -6.65 -8.60
N ARG A 232 -8.56 -6.51 -9.67
CA ARG A 232 -7.09 -6.63 -9.62
C ARG A 232 -6.43 -5.45 -8.92
N PHE A 233 -6.95 -4.24 -9.11
CA PHE A 233 -6.54 -3.07 -8.34
C PHE A 233 -6.80 -3.28 -6.83
N LEU A 234 -7.98 -3.81 -6.51
CA LEU A 234 -8.38 -4.07 -5.14
C LEU A 234 -7.57 -5.18 -4.46
N ASP A 235 -7.09 -6.19 -5.17
CA ASP A 235 -6.19 -7.22 -4.59
C ASP A 235 -4.98 -6.58 -3.90
N ASN A 236 -4.31 -5.66 -4.61
CA ASN A 236 -3.11 -4.98 -4.11
C ASN A 236 -3.47 -4.02 -2.97
N THR A 237 -4.57 -3.28 -3.12
CA THR A 237 -5.12 -2.42 -2.06
C THR A 237 -5.40 -3.23 -0.79
N TRP A 238 -5.89 -4.46 -0.92
CA TRP A 238 -6.21 -5.33 0.20
C TRP A 238 -4.98 -5.90 0.91
N GLN A 239 -3.87 -6.10 0.20
CA GLN A 239 -2.59 -6.48 0.80
C GLN A 239 -1.97 -5.34 1.64
N LEU A 240 -2.22 -4.08 1.25
CA LEU A 240 -1.73 -2.90 1.98
C LEU A 240 -2.44 -2.68 3.33
N ILE A 241 -3.70 -3.08 3.46
CA ILE A 241 -4.50 -2.89 4.69
C ILE A 241 -3.84 -3.56 5.92
N PRO A 242 -3.53 -4.87 5.91
CA PRO A 242 -2.90 -5.54 7.05
C PRO A 242 -1.42 -5.14 7.18
N GLU A 243 -0.74 -4.80 6.08
CA GLU A 243 0.64 -4.33 6.12
C GLU A 243 0.79 -3.03 6.91
N THR A 244 -0.12 -2.08 6.68
CA THR A 244 -0.15 -0.77 7.35
C THR A 244 -0.95 -0.78 8.66
N THR A 245 -1.55 -1.92 9.04
CA THR A 245 -2.36 -2.05 10.25
C THR A 245 -1.90 -3.21 11.12
N PHE A 246 -1.13 -2.89 12.16
CA PHE A 246 -0.55 -3.88 13.08
C PHE A 246 -1.54 -4.90 13.65
N ALA A 247 -2.75 -4.47 14.01
CA ALA A 247 -3.77 -5.34 14.61
C ALA A 247 -4.20 -6.49 13.68
N LEU A 248 -4.37 -6.20 12.39
CA LEU A 248 -4.78 -7.19 11.38
C LEU A 248 -3.65 -8.16 11.00
N ARG A 249 -2.40 -7.80 11.33
CA ARG A 249 -1.21 -8.58 11.01
C ARG A 249 -0.79 -9.57 12.09
N THR A 250 -0.92 -9.17 13.35
CA THR A 250 -0.17 -9.80 14.45
C THR A 250 -1.02 -10.69 15.35
N ARG A 251 -2.31 -10.42 15.46
CA ARG A 251 -3.20 -11.14 16.37
C ARG A 251 -3.95 -12.24 15.64
N ALA A 252 -4.17 -13.36 16.33
CA ALA A 252 -5.10 -14.39 15.88
C ALA A 252 -6.53 -13.83 15.74
N TYR A 253 -6.86 -12.78 16.50
CA TYR A 253 -8.14 -12.09 16.46
C TYR A 253 -7.95 -10.57 16.53
N TYR A 254 -8.73 -9.84 15.75
CA TYR A 254 -8.81 -8.38 15.80
C TYR A 254 -10.27 -7.96 16.06
N THR A 255 -10.43 -6.78 16.64
CA THR A 255 -11.73 -6.25 17.06
C THR A 255 -12.54 -5.64 15.92
N CYS A 256 -13.85 -5.46 16.13
CA CYS A 256 -14.73 -4.74 15.20
C CYS A 256 -14.22 -3.31 14.95
N ASN A 257 -13.74 -2.63 16.00
CA ASN A 257 -13.17 -1.29 15.85
C ASN A 257 -11.88 -1.28 15.03
N GLU A 258 -10.93 -2.19 15.32
CA GLU A 258 -9.66 -2.27 14.58
C GLU A 258 -9.89 -2.54 13.09
N TYR A 259 -10.82 -3.46 12.77
CA TYR A 259 -11.20 -3.77 11.39
C TYR A 259 -11.80 -2.55 10.68
N ARG A 260 -12.83 -1.94 11.26
CA ARG A 260 -13.47 -0.76 10.70
C ARG A 260 -12.48 0.41 10.55
N ALA A 261 -11.64 0.65 11.54
CA ALA A 261 -10.63 1.71 11.50
C ALA A 261 -9.63 1.51 10.36
N ALA A 262 -9.23 0.25 10.09
CA ALA A 262 -8.35 -0.08 8.99
C ALA A 262 -9.00 0.23 7.62
N LEU A 263 -10.25 -0.19 7.44
CA LEU A 263 -11.00 0.12 6.21
C LEU A 263 -11.23 1.62 6.03
N ASP A 264 -11.53 2.36 7.12
CA ASP A 264 -11.81 3.80 7.07
C ASP A 264 -10.54 4.59 6.69
N ARG A 265 -9.36 4.17 7.18
CA ARG A 265 -8.09 4.76 6.75
C ARG A 265 -7.83 4.54 5.25
N MET A 266 -8.02 3.32 4.75
CA MET A 266 -7.79 3.01 3.34
C MET A 266 -8.80 3.75 2.44
N GLU A 267 -10.06 3.84 2.85
CA GLU A 267 -11.07 4.61 2.11
C GLU A 267 -10.72 6.09 2.04
N ARG A 268 -10.28 6.68 3.15
CA ARG A 268 -9.83 8.09 3.18
C ARG A 268 -8.59 8.30 2.32
N PHE A 269 -7.66 7.35 2.30
CA PHE A 269 -6.51 7.42 1.40
C PHE A 269 -6.96 7.49 -0.06
N LEU A 270 -7.80 6.56 -0.52
CA LEU A 270 -8.29 6.57 -1.91
C LEU A 270 -9.14 7.80 -2.22
N SER A 271 -10.03 8.20 -1.31
CA SER A 271 -10.91 9.37 -1.52
C SER A 271 -10.15 10.70 -1.59
N ASN A 272 -8.95 10.80 -1.00
CA ASN A 272 -8.12 12.00 -1.05
C ASN A 272 -6.96 11.91 -2.05
N LEU A 273 -6.77 10.75 -2.69
CA LEU A 273 -5.73 10.56 -3.69
C LEU A 273 -6.15 11.24 -5.00
N ASP A 274 -5.32 12.16 -5.47
CA ASP A 274 -5.48 12.76 -6.80
C ASP A 274 -4.98 11.77 -7.87
N PRO A 275 -5.85 11.28 -8.77
CA PRO A 275 -5.46 10.34 -9.81
C PRO A 275 -4.36 10.86 -10.74
N GLU A 276 -4.25 12.18 -10.89
CA GLU A 276 -3.25 12.84 -11.73
C GLU A 276 -1.82 12.71 -11.16
N LEU A 277 -1.69 12.35 -9.88
CA LEU A 277 -0.40 12.18 -9.21
C LEU A 277 0.11 10.72 -9.25
N VAL A 278 -0.66 9.79 -9.83
CA VAL A 278 -0.29 8.36 -9.89
C VAL A 278 0.77 8.12 -10.95
N PHE A 279 0.51 8.51 -12.19
CA PHE A 279 1.44 8.33 -13.30
C PHE A 279 2.08 9.67 -13.66
N MET A 280 3.32 9.87 -13.25
CA MET A 280 4.04 11.12 -13.51
C MET A 280 4.32 11.32 -15.02
N ARG A 281 4.46 12.58 -15.46
CA ARG A 281 4.93 12.98 -16.80
C ARG A 281 6.26 13.71 -16.72
N PHE A 282 7.11 13.53 -17.73
CA PHE A 282 8.34 14.29 -17.89
C PHE A 282 8.60 14.55 -19.37
N ARG A 283 8.57 15.83 -19.76
CA ARG A 283 8.95 16.31 -21.10
C ARG A 283 8.41 15.47 -22.27
N GLY A 284 7.09 15.22 -22.26
CA GLY A 284 6.41 14.46 -23.31
C GLY A 284 6.53 12.94 -23.21
N GLN A 285 7.12 12.41 -22.13
CA GLN A 285 7.15 10.99 -21.81
C GLN A 285 6.24 10.66 -20.62
N PRO A 286 5.47 9.55 -20.66
CA PRO A 286 5.10 8.84 -21.90
C PRO A 286 4.24 9.76 -22.80
N SER A 287 3.90 9.30 -24.00
CA SER A 287 3.04 10.08 -24.90
C SER A 287 1.71 10.43 -24.24
N ASP A 288 1.09 11.52 -24.69
CA ASP A 288 -0.17 12.03 -24.17
C ASP A 288 -1.27 10.97 -24.19
N GLU A 289 -1.32 10.12 -25.22
CA GLU A 289 -2.29 9.04 -25.33
C GLU A 289 -2.09 7.99 -24.24
N ILE A 290 -0.86 7.50 -24.06
CA ILE A 290 -0.53 6.48 -23.05
C ILE A 290 -0.78 7.02 -21.65
N TRP A 291 -0.38 8.28 -21.42
CA TRP A 291 -0.59 8.91 -20.13
C TRP A 291 -2.07 9.06 -19.82
N THR A 292 -2.87 9.55 -20.78
CA THR A 292 -4.32 9.72 -20.62
C THR A 292 -5.01 8.39 -20.33
N GLU A 293 -4.71 7.33 -21.09
CA GLU A 293 -5.27 5.99 -20.84
C GLU A 293 -4.99 5.51 -19.40
N ARG A 294 -3.74 5.66 -18.94
CA ARG A 294 -3.33 5.22 -17.59
C ARG A 294 -3.98 6.06 -16.49
N THR A 295 -4.05 7.37 -16.66
CA THR A 295 -4.67 8.28 -15.70
C THR A 295 -6.18 8.09 -15.61
N GLU A 296 -6.85 7.83 -16.74
CA GLU A 296 -8.28 7.47 -16.75
C GLU A 296 -8.53 6.13 -16.03
N ALA A 297 -7.69 5.12 -16.26
CA ALA A 297 -7.77 3.85 -15.54
C ALA A 297 -7.56 4.05 -14.02
N ALA A 298 -6.55 4.83 -13.62
CA ALA A 298 -6.32 5.17 -12.22
C ALA A 298 -7.50 5.89 -11.59
N ARG A 299 -8.06 6.90 -12.28
CA ARG A 299 -9.24 7.65 -11.85
C ARG A 299 -10.44 6.73 -11.62
N ASN A 300 -10.71 5.84 -12.56
CA ASN A 300 -11.79 4.86 -12.44
C ASN A 300 -11.56 3.90 -11.28
N ASN A 301 -10.36 3.34 -11.15
CA ASN A 301 -10.02 2.38 -10.08
C ASN A 301 -10.08 3.01 -8.69
N ILE A 302 -9.55 4.20 -8.51
CA ILE A 302 -9.64 4.96 -7.25
C ILE A 302 -11.10 5.22 -6.89
N ALA A 303 -11.90 5.70 -7.84
CA ALA A 303 -13.32 6.01 -7.61
C ALA A 303 -14.16 4.75 -7.31
N VAL A 304 -13.96 3.65 -8.03
CA VAL A 304 -14.63 2.36 -7.77
C VAL A 304 -14.16 1.78 -6.44
N GLY A 305 -12.85 1.79 -6.16
CA GLY A 305 -12.28 1.27 -4.93
C GLY A 305 -12.76 2.01 -3.68
N ALA A 306 -12.84 3.35 -3.75
CA ALA A 306 -13.42 4.15 -2.67
C ALA A 306 -14.88 3.78 -2.42
N ARG A 307 -15.71 3.69 -3.47
CA ARG A 307 -17.14 3.31 -3.33
C ARG A 307 -17.33 1.87 -2.81
N TYR A 308 -16.48 0.94 -3.24
CA TYR A 308 -16.45 -0.43 -2.71
C TYR A 308 -16.10 -0.45 -1.21
N LEU A 309 -15.07 0.28 -0.79
CA LEU A 309 -14.71 0.42 0.62
C LEU A 309 -15.81 1.08 1.44
N ARG A 310 -16.51 2.09 0.90
CA ARG A 310 -17.66 2.72 1.55
C ARG A 310 -18.78 1.72 1.81
N ALA A 311 -19.12 0.87 0.84
CA ALA A 311 -20.11 -0.18 1.04
C ALA A 311 -19.68 -1.18 2.13
N LYS A 312 -18.40 -1.62 2.13
CA LYS A 312 -17.87 -2.46 3.22
C LYS A 312 -17.84 -1.74 4.57
N LEU A 313 -17.60 -0.43 4.59
CA LEU A 313 -17.61 0.36 5.81
C LEU A 313 -19.00 0.45 6.43
N VAL A 314 -20.07 0.57 5.66
CA VAL A 314 -21.44 0.52 6.23
C VAL A 314 -21.64 -0.77 7.02
N ALA A 315 -21.27 -1.92 6.44
CA ALA A 315 -21.32 -3.20 7.13
C ALA A 315 -20.43 -3.23 8.39
N ALA A 316 -19.19 -2.74 8.30
CA ALA A 316 -18.28 -2.69 9.43
C ALA A 316 -18.77 -1.78 10.57
N TYR A 317 -19.27 -0.58 10.27
CA TYR A 317 -19.89 0.31 11.25
C TYR A 317 -21.14 -0.31 11.89
N THR A 318 -21.93 -1.05 11.11
CA THR A 318 -23.14 -1.75 11.61
C THR A 318 -22.75 -2.80 12.65
N VAL A 319 -21.79 -3.66 12.32
CA VAL A 319 -21.30 -4.73 13.20
C VAL A 319 -20.63 -4.15 14.44
N GLU A 320 -19.76 -3.14 14.28
CA GLU A 320 -19.13 -2.44 15.41
C GLU A 320 -20.18 -1.81 16.34
N ALA A 321 -21.22 -1.18 15.78
CA ALA A 321 -22.27 -0.56 16.58
C ALA A 321 -23.07 -1.59 17.39
N PHE A 322 -23.38 -2.76 16.82
CA PHE A 322 -23.98 -3.86 17.58
C PHE A 322 -23.05 -4.39 18.69
N ALA A 323 -21.75 -4.52 18.43
CA ALA A 323 -20.79 -4.92 19.45
C ALA A 323 -20.77 -3.94 20.62
N VAL A 324 -20.53 -2.66 20.33
CA VAL A 324 -20.45 -1.60 21.34
C VAL A 324 -21.76 -1.49 22.13
N ALA A 325 -22.91 -1.44 21.46
CA ALA A 325 -24.22 -1.28 22.10
C ALA A 325 -24.63 -2.52 22.94
N SER A 326 -24.14 -3.72 22.61
CA SER A 326 -24.41 -4.95 23.37
C SER A 326 -23.39 -5.24 24.47
N GLY A 327 -22.41 -4.36 24.67
CA GLY A 327 -21.54 -4.32 25.84
C GLY A 327 -20.05 -4.29 25.51
N GLY A 328 -19.66 -3.32 24.69
CA GLY A 328 -18.25 -3.02 24.37
C GLY A 328 -17.74 -3.69 23.10
N ASP A 329 -16.60 -3.18 22.64
CA ASP A 329 -15.91 -3.73 21.48
C ASP A 329 -15.49 -5.20 21.70
N ALA A 330 -15.38 -5.95 20.61
CA ALA A 330 -15.20 -7.40 20.65
C ALA A 330 -14.53 -7.90 19.36
N PRO A 331 -13.98 -9.13 19.35
CA PRO A 331 -13.47 -9.76 18.13
C PRO A 331 -14.51 -9.76 17.01
N VAL A 332 -14.08 -9.44 15.79
CA VAL A 332 -14.98 -9.42 14.63
C VAL A 332 -15.63 -10.77 14.39
N SER A 333 -14.92 -11.86 14.67
CA SER A 333 -15.40 -13.21 14.40
C SER A 333 -16.59 -13.62 15.26
N LEU A 334 -16.77 -13.00 16.44
CA LEU A 334 -17.96 -13.19 17.25
C LEU A 334 -19.24 -12.71 16.54
N PHE A 335 -19.12 -11.73 15.63
CA PHE A 335 -20.24 -11.08 14.96
C PHE A 335 -20.36 -11.42 13.46
N MET A 336 -19.29 -11.89 12.84
CA MET A 336 -19.25 -12.21 11.40
C MET A 336 -18.96 -13.69 11.11
N GLY A 337 -18.43 -14.45 12.07
CA GLY A 337 -17.92 -15.80 11.88
C GLY A 337 -16.39 -15.81 11.79
N ASP A 338 -15.80 -16.97 12.04
CA ASP A 338 -14.36 -17.18 11.87
C ASP A 338 -14.00 -17.29 10.38
N LEU A 339 -12.75 -16.95 10.03
CA LEU A 339 -12.28 -17.12 8.65
C LEU A 339 -12.19 -18.62 8.30
N PRO A 340 -12.52 -19.02 7.06
CA PRO A 340 -12.48 -20.42 6.65
C PRO A 340 -11.09 -21.05 6.81
N ASP A 341 -11.01 -22.15 7.55
CA ASP A 341 -9.79 -22.96 7.74
C ASP A 341 -9.89 -24.37 7.09
N GLY A 342 -10.95 -24.58 6.29
CA GLY A 342 -11.33 -25.89 5.74
C GLY A 342 -12.46 -26.57 6.52
N THR A 343 -12.82 -26.05 7.69
CA THR A 343 -13.98 -26.52 8.47
C THR A 343 -15.25 -25.76 8.06
N PRO A 344 -16.42 -26.44 7.94
CA PRO A 344 -17.70 -25.75 7.78
C PRO A 344 -18.02 -24.92 9.02
N LEU A 345 -17.97 -23.60 8.89
CA LEU A 345 -18.24 -22.64 9.96
C LEU A 345 -19.49 -21.84 9.61
N LEU A 346 -20.28 -21.49 10.63
CA LEU A 346 -21.43 -20.59 10.48
C LEU A 346 -20.92 -19.16 10.34
N HIS A 347 -21.47 -18.47 9.34
CA HIS A 347 -21.20 -17.06 9.09
C HIS A 347 -22.48 -16.25 9.24
N LEU A 348 -22.34 -14.93 9.35
CA LEU A 348 -23.49 -14.04 9.54
C LEU A 348 -24.48 -14.11 8.37
N GLU A 349 -23.96 -14.22 7.15
CA GLU A 349 -24.73 -14.30 5.92
C GLU A 349 -25.60 -15.55 5.79
N ASP A 350 -25.27 -16.65 6.50
CA ASP A 350 -26.09 -17.86 6.53
C ASP A 350 -27.47 -17.60 7.16
N PHE A 351 -27.59 -16.49 7.92
CA PHE A 351 -28.81 -16.08 8.59
C PHE A 351 -29.52 -14.90 7.91
N LEU A 352 -28.95 -14.34 6.84
CA LEU A 352 -29.57 -13.27 6.06
C LEU A 352 -30.54 -13.84 5.03
N PRO A 353 -31.68 -13.17 4.74
CA PRO A 353 -32.53 -13.55 3.63
C PRO A 353 -31.83 -13.28 2.30
N GLN A 354 -32.21 -14.02 1.26
CA GLN A 354 -31.59 -13.89 -0.06
C GLN A 354 -31.71 -12.48 -0.66
N ASN A 355 -32.83 -11.80 -0.41
CA ASN A 355 -33.10 -10.47 -0.92
C ASN A 355 -33.28 -9.49 0.24
N PRO A 356 -32.58 -8.34 0.25
CA PRO A 356 -32.80 -7.30 1.24
C PRO A 356 -34.08 -6.49 0.93
N PRO A 357 -34.65 -5.84 1.94
CA PRO A 357 -35.58 -4.73 1.72
C PRO A 357 -34.94 -3.66 0.83
N VAL A 358 -35.58 -3.34 -0.29
CA VAL A 358 -35.07 -2.35 -1.25
C VAL A 358 -35.59 -0.97 -0.86
N VAL A 359 -34.69 -0.15 -0.32
CA VAL A 359 -34.96 1.25 0.04
C VAL A 359 -34.62 2.17 -1.12
N SER A 360 -33.55 1.87 -1.86
CA SER A 360 -33.16 2.58 -3.08
C SER A 360 -32.73 1.63 -4.20
N LYS A 361 -32.82 2.11 -5.44
CA LYS A 361 -32.44 1.38 -6.67
C LYS A 361 -31.14 1.87 -7.30
N ASP A 362 -30.46 2.86 -6.72
CA ASP A 362 -29.27 3.53 -7.26
C ASP A 362 -27.98 2.72 -7.02
N ARG A 363 -27.91 1.55 -7.64
CA ARG A 363 -26.79 0.62 -7.49
C ARG A 363 -25.77 0.81 -8.60
N ASP A 364 -24.50 0.94 -8.23
CA ASP A 364 -23.41 0.81 -9.18
C ASP A 364 -23.18 -0.69 -9.44
N PRO A 365 -23.35 -1.18 -10.69
CA PRO A 365 -23.23 -2.59 -11.01
C PRO A 365 -21.81 -3.13 -10.81
N VAL A 366 -20.77 -2.30 -10.96
CA VAL A 366 -19.38 -2.69 -10.72
C VAL A 366 -19.14 -2.89 -9.22
N VAL A 367 -19.62 -1.97 -8.39
CA VAL A 367 -19.51 -2.10 -6.93
C VAL A 367 -20.29 -3.31 -6.43
N GLU A 368 -21.53 -3.51 -6.89
CA GLU A 368 -22.33 -4.67 -6.52
C GLU A 368 -21.64 -5.98 -6.92
N ARG A 369 -21.13 -6.08 -8.15
CA ARG A 369 -20.36 -7.24 -8.62
C ARG A 369 -19.17 -7.53 -7.72
N LEU A 370 -18.38 -6.52 -7.36
CA LEU A 370 -17.21 -6.68 -6.48
C LEU A 370 -17.57 -7.13 -5.06
N LEU A 371 -18.74 -6.73 -4.55
CA LEU A 371 -19.21 -7.19 -3.24
C LEU A 371 -19.69 -8.64 -3.27
N VAL A 372 -20.32 -9.06 -4.38
CA VAL A 372 -20.93 -10.39 -4.55
C VAL A 372 -19.90 -11.44 -5.00
N ASP A 373 -19.22 -11.17 -6.11
CA ASP A 373 -18.27 -12.10 -6.73
C ASP A 373 -16.89 -12.00 -6.08
N GLY A 374 -16.58 -10.85 -5.49
CA GLY A 374 -15.36 -10.58 -4.77
C GLY A 374 -14.21 -10.03 -5.61
N ARG A 375 -13.07 -9.86 -4.94
CA ARG A 375 -11.77 -9.53 -5.53
C ARG A 375 -11.18 -10.74 -6.27
N THR A 376 -10.11 -10.54 -7.03
CA THR A 376 -9.49 -11.63 -7.81
C THR A 376 -8.57 -12.55 -7.01
N LYS A 377 -8.15 -12.12 -5.80
CA LYS A 377 -7.37 -12.93 -4.85
C LYS A 377 -8.00 -12.93 -3.46
N ASP A 378 -7.73 -14.02 -2.74
CA ASP A 378 -8.04 -14.15 -1.32
C ASP A 378 -6.96 -13.46 -0.46
N THR A 379 -7.33 -13.14 0.79
CA THR A 379 -6.46 -12.54 1.79
C THR A 379 -6.65 -13.22 3.13
N ASP A 380 -5.60 -13.32 3.93
CA ASP A 380 -5.61 -14.11 5.18
C ASP A 380 -6.42 -13.48 6.33
N PHE A 381 -6.88 -12.23 6.17
CA PHE A 381 -7.62 -11.50 7.21
C PHE A 381 -9.07 -11.14 6.81
N ASP A 382 -9.51 -11.42 5.59
CA ASP A 382 -10.83 -11.03 5.11
C ASP A 382 -11.25 -11.88 3.91
N LEU A 383 -12.55 -12.15 3.79
CA LEU A 383 -13.12 -12.83 2.64
C LEU A 383 -13.02 -11.96 1.38
N LYS A 384 -12.74 -12.58 0.22
CA LYS A 384 -12.67 -11.84 -1.05
C LYS A 384 -14.01 -11.23 -1.47
N HIS A 385 -15.11 -11.90 -1.12
CA HIS A 385 -16.48 -11.44 -1.28
C HIS A 385 -16.95 -10.85 0.05
N ALA A 386 -17.99 -10.00 0.02
CA ALA A 386 -18.46 -9.30 1.21
C ALA A 386 -19.99 -9.44 1.35
N PRO A 387 -20.52 -10.63 1.73
CA PRO A 387 -21.96 -10.92 1.73
C PRO A 387 -22.81 -9.93 2.52
N LEU A 388 -22.42 -9.59 3.75
CA LEU A 388 -23.15 -8.59 4.54
C LEU A 388 -23.15 -7.22 3.85
N ALA A 389 -22.02 -6.79 3.32
CA ALA A 389 -21.92 -5.52 2.61
C ALA A 389 -22.72 -5.54 1.30
N ALA A 390 -22.72 -6.65 0.56
CA ALA A 390 -23.55 -6.85 -0.62
C ALA A 390 -25.05 -6.76 -0.27
N TYR A 391 -25.47 -7.42 0.82
CA TYR A 391 -26.84 -7.40 1.31
C TYR A 391 -27.29 -5.97 1.66
N ILE A 392 -26.51 -5.25 2.46
CA ILE A 392 -26.84 -3.88 2.86
C ILE A 392 -26.82 -2.94 1.64
N TYR A 393 -25.80 -3.04 0.79
CA TYR A 393 -25.66 -2.19 -0.40
C TYR A 393 -26.79 -2.41 -1.42
N ARG A 394 -27.28 -3.64 -1.57
CA ARG A 394 -28.46 -3.94 -2.41
C ARG A 394 -29.74 -3.28 -1.90
N GLY A 395 -29.87 -3.08 -0.59
CA GLY A 395 -31.00 -2.37 0.01
C GLY A 395 -30.85 -0.85 -0.05
N LEU A 396 -29.64 -0.33 0.19
CA LEU A 396 -29.35 1.10 0.31
C LEU A 396 -29.01 1.81 -1.00
N GLY A 397 -28.30 1.15 -1.92
CA GLY A 397 -27.67 1.81 -3.06
C GLY A 397 -26.56 2.79 -2.67
N SER A 398 -26.09 3.57 -3.63
CA SER A 398 -24.87 4.38 -3.52
C SER A 398 -25.09 5.64 -2.67
N GLN A 399 -26.17 6.37 -2.92
CA GLN A 399 -26.48 7.63 -2.28
C GLN A 399 -26.74 7.45 -0.79
N LEU A 400 -27.54 6.46 -0.40
CA LEU A 400 -27.81 6.19 1.01
C LEU A 400 -26.59 5.62 1.74
N THR A 401 -25.71 4.89 1.03
CA THR A 401 -24.40 4.47 1.57
C THR A 401 -23.55 5.69 1.95
N ASP A 402 -23.42 6.67 1.05
CA ASP A 402 -22.66 7.89 1.32
C ASP A 402 -23.29 8.73 2.44
N GLN A 403 -24.63 8.85 2.47
CA GLN A 403 -25.36 9.57 3.53
C GLN A 403 -25.18 8.92 4.91
N PHE A 404 -25.25 7.59 4.97
CA PHE A 404 -24.98 6.84 6.19
C PHE A 404 -23.58 7.15 6.71
N LEU A 405 -22.56 7.04 5.85
CA LEU A 405 -21.17 7.29 6.24
C LEU A 405 -20.93 8.73 6.68
N ALA A 406 -21.53 9.72 6.00
CA ALA A 406 -21.47 11.12 6.40
C ALA A 406 -22.06 11.35 7.80
N THR A 407 -23.08 10.58 8.17
CA THR A 407 -23.72 10.64 9.49
C THR A 407 -22.87 9.95 10.55
N VAL A 408 -22.46 8.70 10.34
CA VAL A 408 -21.77 7.90 11.39
C VAL A 408 -20.32 8.29 11.65
N ARG A 409 -19.71 9.06 10.73
CA ARG A 409 -18.40 9.67 10.92
C ARG A 409 -18.42 10.88 11.85
N GLN A 410 -19.60 11.40 12.16
CA GLN A 410 -19.76 12.35 13.26
C GLN A 410 -19.60 11.60 14.59
N SER A 411 -19.20 12.30 15.66
CA SER A 411 -19.03 11.69 16.97
C SER A 411 -20.40 11.42 17.60
N ILE A 412 -21.03 10.32 17.18
CA ILE A 412 -22.37 9.88 17.60
C ILE A 412 -22.29 8.55 18.34
N SER A 413 -23.31 8.25 19.14
CA SER A 413 -23.37 7.01 19.91
C SER A 413 -23.53 5.77 19.01
N ALA A 414 -23.19 4.59 19.53
CA ALA A 414 -23.41 3.33 18.80
C ALA A 414 -24.88 3.11 18.44
N GLU A 415 -25.82 3.47 19.33
CA GLU A 415 -27.25 3.40 19.04
C GLU A 415 -27.64 4.36 17.91
N ASP A 416 -27.11 5.57 17.87
CA ASP A 416 -27.39 6.53 16.79
C ASP A 416 -26.83 6.07 15.44
N ARG A 417 -25.67 5.38 15.44
CA ARG A 417 -25.17 4.73 14.22
C ARG A 417 -26.15 3.67 13.71
N LEU A 418 -26.75 2.88 14.60
CA LEU A 418 -27.78 1.92 14.21
C LEU A 418 -29.06 2.64 13.74
N ARG A 419 -29.47 3.75 14.37
CA ARG A 419 -30.63 4.55 13.93
C ARG A 419 -30.45 5.12 12.52
N ALA A 420 -29.23 5.40 12.10
CA ALA A 420 -28.93 5.88 10.75
C ALA A 420 -29.19 4.82 9.65
N LEU A 421 -29.30 3.52 10.00
CA LEU A 421 -29.76 2.49 9.06
C LEU A 421 -31.29 2.46 8.98
N PRO A 422 -31.87 2.20 7.79
CA PRO A 422 -33.28 1.86 7.65
C PRO A 422 -33.67 0.73 8.58
N ALA A 423 -34.84 0.86 9.21
CA ALA A 423 -35.31 -0.05 10.25
C ALA A 423 -35.39 -1.50 9.77
N GLU A 424 -35.85 -1.71 8.54
CA GLU A 424 -36.02 -3.00 7.91
C GLU A 424 -34.68 -3.73 7.73
N ILE A 425 -33.63 -3.01 7.33
CA ILE A 425 -32.28 -3.57 7.19
C ILE A 425 -31.68 -3.82 8.57
N ARG A 426 -31.78 -2.83 9.47
CA ARG A 426 -31.24 -2.93 10.84
C ARG A 426 -31.80 -4.14 11.59
N THR A 427 -33.11 -4.34 11.56
CA THR A 427 -33.77 -5.44 12.28
C THR A 427 -33.34 -6.80 11.74
N VAL A 428 -33.28 -6.97 10.42
CA VAL A 428 -32.81 -8.24 9.81
C VAL A 428 -31.35 -8.53 10.16
N VAL A 429 -30.47 -7.53 10.09
CA VAL A 429 -29.07 -7.71 10.48
C VAL A 429 -28.96 -8.03 11.98
N ALA A 430 -29.76 -7.38 12.84
CA ALA A 430 -29.78 -7.66 14.26
C ALA A 430 -30.19 -9.11 14.57
N GLU A 431 -31.20 -9.64 13.88
CA GLU A 431 -31.63 -11.03 14.02
C GLU A 431 -30.54 -12.02 13.60
N ALA A 432 -29.84 -11.74 12.49
CA ALA A 432 -28.71 -12.55 12.05
C ALA A 432 -27.57 -12.52 13.08
N VAL A 433 -27.21 -11.33 13.59
CA VAL A 433 -26.16 -11.19 14.61
C VAL A 433 -26.56 -11.90 15.91
N GLN A 434 -27.83 -11.86 16.33
CA GLN A 434 -28.29 -12.57 17.52
C GLN A 434 -28.11 -14.10 17.42
N LYS A 435 -28.28 -14.67 16.23
CA LYS A 435 -28.09 -16.10 15.99
C LYS A 435 -26.60 -16.50 16.05
N LEU A 436 -25.73 -15.64 15.55
CA LEU A 436 -24.29 -15.90 15.50
C LEU A 436 -23.56 -15.57 16.81
N ALA A 437 -24.02 -14.53 17.53
CA ALA A 437 -23.44 -14.06 18.79
C ALA A 437 -24.35 -14.34 20.00
N PRO A 438 -24.55 -15.61 20.41
CA PRO A 438 -25.51 -15.99 21.44
C PRO A 438 -25.23 -15.32 22.80
N THR A 439 -23.97 -15.04 23.10
CA THR A 439 -23.54 -14.34 24.33
C THR A 439 -23.99 -12.87 24.38
N ARG A 440 -24.31 -12.28 23.23
CA ARG A 440 -24.77 -10.89 23.08
C ARG A 440 -26.24 -10.78 22.72
N ALA A 441 -26.89 -11.88 22.34
CA ALA A 441 -28.22 -11.91 21.74
C ALA A 441 -29.28 -11.13 22.54
N LYS A 442 -29.41 -11.40 23.84
CA LYS A 442 -30.38 -10.71 24.71
C LYS A 442 -30.21 -9.19 24.69
N ARG A 443 -28.96 -8.72 24.82
CA ARG A 443 -28.66 -7.28 24.83
C ARG A 443 -28.88 -6.63 23.47
N ILE A 444 -28.62 -7.34 22.38
CA ILE A 444 -28.95 -6.86 21.03
C ILE A 444 -30.46 -6.70 20.86
N GLY A 445 -31.26 -7.67 21.34
CA GLY A 445 -32.72 -7.55 21.35
C GLY A 445 -33.20 -6.34 22.15
N GLU A 446 -32.62 -6.11 23.34
CA GLU A 446 -32.90 -4.92 24.16
C GLU A 446 -32.51 -3.61 23.45
N VAL A 447 -31.38 -3.59 22.71
CA VAL A 447 -30.99 -2.43 21.88
C VAL A 447 -32.06 -2.16 20.84
N ILE A 448 -32.46 -3.15 20.03
CA ILE A 448 -33.47 -2.95 18.98
C ILE A 448 -34.79 -2.43 19.56
N GLN A 449 -35.27 -2.98 20.68
CA GLN A 449 -36.49 -2.48 21.33
C GLN A 449 -36.38 -1.02 21.77
N ARG A 450 -35.18 -0.55 22.17
CA ARG A 450 -34.97 0.87 22.49
C ARG A 450 -34.94 1.76 21.25
N LEU A 451 -34.43 1.24 20.14
CA LEU A 451 -34.39 1.97 18.87
C LEU A 451 -35.76 2.12 18.21
N GLU A 452 -36.75 1.29 18.58
CA GLU A 452 -38.12 1.35 18.05
C GLU A 452 -39.08 2.20 18.90
N ARG A 453 -38.73 2.49 20.16
CA ARG A 453 -39.57 3.25 21.10
C ARG A 453 -39.36 4.76 21.08
N ASN A 454 -38.25 5.21 20.50
CA ASN A 454 -37.83 6.61 20.38
C ASN A 454 -37.60 6.93 18.91
#